data_AF-A0A8T1TNL3-F1
#
_entry.id   AF-A0A8T1TNL3-F1
#
_cell.length_a   1.000
_cell.length_b   1.000
_cell.length_c   1.000
_cell.angle_alpha   90.00
_cell.angle_beta   90.00
_cell.angle_gamma   90.00
#
_symmetry.space_group_name_H-M   'P 1'
#
loop_
_entity.id
_entity.type
_entity.pdbx_description
1 polymer ?
#
loop_
_entity_poly.entity_id
_entity_poly.type
_entity_poly.pdbx_seq_one_letter_code
_entity_poly.pdbx_strand_id
1 'polypeptide(L)'
;METAQHQQQAADEYWLVRACMHGVVVPLFLNVSDLRDTLELPAYRLRPPIREPRDLGTPDPAQDMDDEDMQIQRRTTSALLEKLQRG
;
A
#
# COMPACT_ATOMS: atom_id res chain seq x y z
N MET A 1 -27.40 10.67 40.67
CA MET A 1 -26.02 10.41 40.22
C MET A 1 -26.02 10.23 38.71
N GLU A 2 -26.39 11.27 37.95
CA GLU A 2 -26.67 11.15 36.50
C GLU A 2 -25.77 12.04 35.63
N THR A 3 -25.04 12.97 36.25
CA THR A 3 -24.19 13.94 35.54
C THR A 3 -22.84 13.38 35.10
N ALA A 4 -22.32 12.36 35.80
CA ALA A 4 -21.00 11.79 35.50
C ALA A 4 -21.00 10.93 34.22
N GLN A 5 -22.10 10.21 33.94
CA GLN A 5 -22.18 9.33 32.76
C GLN A 5 -22.26 10.10 31.44
N HIS A 6 -22.99 11.23 31.41
CA HIS A 6 -23.08 12.10 30.24
C HIS A 6 -21.74 12.76 29.88
N GLN A 7 -20.94 13.15 30.89
CA GLN A 7 -19.63 13.76 30.65
C GLN A 7 -18.59 12.76 30.13
N GLN A 8 -18.70 11.49 30.50
CA GLN A 8 -17.80 10.43 30.02
C GLN A 8 -18.11 9.99 28.59
N GLN A 9 -19.39 9.96 28.19
CA GLN A 9 -19.76 9.73 26.78
C GLN A 9 -19.35 10.90 25.87
N ALA A 10 -19.51 12.14 26.33
CA ALA A 10 -19.08 13.31 25.58
C ALA A 10 -17.56 13.36 25.36
N ALA A 11 -16.76 12.85 26.32
CA ALA A 11 -15.30 12.83 26.18
C ALA A 11 -14.79 11.84 25.12
N ASP A 12 -15.51 10.74 24.88
CA ASP A 12 -15.16 9.73 23.86
C ASP A 12 -15.42 10.23 22.42
N GLU A 13 -16.22 11.29 22.30
CA GLU A 13 -16.72 11.80 21.04
C GLU A 13 -15.86 12.90 20.43
N TYR A 14 -14.94 13.51 21.19
CA TYR A 14 -14.06 14.58 20.69
C TYR A 14 -12.66 14.06 20.37
N TRP A 15 -12.23 14.25 19.12
CA TRP A 15 -10.92 13.81 18.63
C TRP A 15 -10.04 14.99 18.26
N LEU A 16 -8.77 14.92 18.65
CA LEU A 16 -7.75 15.89 18.26
C LEU A 16 -7.31 15.62 16.82
N VAL A 17 -7.54 16.57 15.93
CA VAL A 17 -7.08 16.56 14.55
C VAL A 17 -6.21 17.76 14.25
N ARG A 18 -5.32 17.63 13.27
CA ARG A 18 -4.47 18.72 12.80
C ARG A 18 -5.03 19.22 11.48
N ALA A 19 -5.48 20.47 11.45
CA ALA A 19 -5.98 21.12 10.25
C ALA A 19 -4.98 22.16 9.73
N CYS A 20 -4.82 22.28 8.42
CA CYS A 20 -4.07 23.38 7.83
C CYS A 20 -5.00 24.56 7.60
N MET A 21 -4.77 25.66 8.31
CA MET A 21 -5.49 26.92 8.13
C MET A 21 -4.51 28.00 7.73
N HIS A 22 -4.71 28.62 6.57
CA HIS A 22 -3.83 29.68 6.04
C HIS A 22 -2.34 29.28 6.03
N GLY A 23 -2.03 28.01 5.72
CA GLY A 23 -0.65 27.51 5.68
C GLY A 23 -0.06 27.15 7.04
N VAL A 24 -0.79 27.34 8.14
CA VAL A 24 -0.38 26.97 9.50
C VAL A 24 -1.15 25.73 9.95
N VAL A 25 -0.44 24.77 10.54
CA VAL A 25 -1.08 23.57 11.08
C VAL A 25 -1.55 23.83 12.51
N VAL A 26 -2.86 23.80 12.72
CA VAL A 26 -3.53 24.10 13.99
C VAL A 26 -4.19 22.82 14.53
N PRO A 27 -3.99 22.48 15.82
CA PRO A 27 -4.73 21.40 16.47
C PRO A 27 -6.18 21.83 16.78
N LEU A 28 -7.15 20.98 16.45
CA LEU A 28 -8.58 21.18 16.71
C LEU A 28 -9.15 19.95 17.41
N PHE A 29 -10.02 20.17 18.41
CA PHE A 29 -10.87 19.12 18.95
C PHE A 29 -12.20 19.13 18.19
N LEU A 30 -12.51 18.04 17.51
CA LEU A 30 -13.75 17.90 16.73
C LEU A 30 -14.63 16.79 17.31
N ASN A 31 -15.93 17.04 17.38
CA ASN A 31 -16.91 16.01 17.69
C ASN A 31 -17.07 15.07 16.48
N VAL A 32 -16.86 13.78 16.70
CA VAL A 32 -16.89 12.77 15.65
C VAL A 32 -18.31 12.50 15.16
N SER A 33 -19.31 12.59 16.03
CA SER A 33 -20.72 12.36 15.63
C SER A 33 -21.21 13.47 14.72
N ASP A 34 -20.95 14.73 15.08
CA ASP A 34 -21.26 15.90 14.25
C ASP A 34 -20.50 15.87 12.90
N LEU A 35 -19.22 15.48 12.93
CA LEU A 35 -18.42 15.32 11.72
C LEU A 35 -19.00 14.23 10.80
N ARG A 36 -19.47 13.12 11.36
CA ARG A 36 -20.08 12.03 10.58
C ARG A 36 -21.43 12.44 10.00
N ASP A 37 -22.24 13.17 10.75
CA ASP A 37 -23.52 13.71 10.27
C ASP A 37 -23.31 14.71 9.12
N THR A 38 -22.42 15.68 9.33
CA THR A 38 -22.09 16.72 8.34
C THR A 38 -21.50 16.14 7.05
N LEU A 39 -20.68 15.11 7.17
CA LEU A 39 -20.05 14.44 6.01
C LEU A 39 -20.91 13.29 5.47
N GLU A 40 -22.12 13.09 6.00
CA GLU A 40 -23.03 12.00 5.65
C GLU A 40 -22.34 10.62 5.66
N LEU A 41 -21.40 10.43 6.59
CA LEU A 41 -20.59 9.23 6.66
C LEU A 41 -21.43 8.07 7.18
N PRO A 42 -21.33 6.90 6.55
CA PRO A 42 -22.05 5.73 7.00
C PRO A 42 -21.60 5.32 8.41
N ALA A 43 -22.48 4.64 9.15
CA ALA A 43 -22.23 4.21 10.52
C ALA A 43 -21.07 3.18 10.65
N TYR A 44 -20.66 2.54 9.56
CA TYR A 44 -19.51 1.62 9.53
C TYR A 44 -18.17 2.37 9.44
N ARG A 45 -17.08 1.71 9.87
CA ARG A 45 -15.72 2.27 9.76
C ARG A 45 -15.29 2.31 8.28
N LEU A 46 -14.87 3.48 7.82
CA LEU A 46 -14.34 3.67 6.45
C LEU A 46 -12.96 3.05 6.24
N ARG A 47 -12.22 2.73 7.31
CA ARG A 47 -10.93 2.05 7.19
C ARG A 47 -11.19 0.62 6.72
N PRO A 48 -10.71 0.22 5.53
CA PRO A 48 -10.69 -1.18 5.18
C PRO A 48 -9.89 -1.95 6.23
N PRO A 49 -10.22 -3.23 6.49
CA PRO A 49 -9.34 -4.12 7.23
C PRO A 49 -7.93 -4.03 6.65
N ILE A 50 -6.92 -4.01 7.51
CA ILE A 50 -5.53 -4.15 7.07
C ILE A 50 -5.47 -5.47 6.29
N ARG A 51 -5.26 -5.37 4.98
CA ARG A 51 -5.09 -6.54 4.14
C ARG A 51 -3.74 -7.15 4.53
N GLU A 52 -3.75 -8.42 4.90
CA GLU A 52 -2.50 -9.16 5.05
C GLU A 52 -1.70 -9.05 3.74
N PRO A 53 -0.36 -8.98 3.80
CA PRO A 53 0.46 -9.02 2.61
C PRO A 53 0.04 -10.22 1.78
N ARG A 54 -0.57 -9.96 0.61
CA ARG A 54 -0.94 -11.02 -0.29
C ARG A 54 0.36 -11.52 -0.88
N ASP A 55 0.71 -12.77 -0.60
CA ASP A 55 1.73 -13.51 -1.34
C ASP A 55 1.20 -13.71 -2.76
N LEU A 56 1.21 -12.63 -3.54
CA LEU A 56 1.17 -12.70 -4.98
C LEU A 56 2.50 -13.35 -5.29
N GLY A 57 2.49 -14.64 -5.61
CA GLY A 57 3.62 -15.40 -6.12
C GLY A 57 4.10 -14.76 -7.42
N THR A 58 4.64 -13.56 -7.27
CA THR A 58 5.32 -12.78 -8.27
C THR A 58 6.56 -13.63 -8.47
N PRO A 59 6.66 -14.35 -9.60
CA PRO A 59 7.87 -15.10 -9.85
C PRO A 59 9.02 -14.12 -9.75
N ASP A 60 10.11 -14.57 -9.12
CA ASP A 60 11.31 -13.77 -8.98
C ASP A 60 11.65 -13.14 -10.34
N PRO A 61 11.81 -11.80 -10.44
CA PRO A 61 12.08 -11.15 -11.72
C PRO A 61 13.43 -11.58 -12.32
N ALA A 62 14.25 -12.34 -11.58
CA ALA A 62 15.44 -13.02 -12.04
C ALA A 62 15.21 -14.51 -12.36
N GLN A 63 13.97 -14.95 -12.65
CA GLN A 63 13.77 -16.03 -13.63
C GLN A 63 14.33 -15.54 -14.97
N ASP A 64 15.65 -15.66 -15.04
CA ASP A 64 16.54 -15.45 -16.18
C ASP A 64 15.81 -15.95 -17.42
N MET A 65 15.33 -15.01 -18.24
CA MET A 65 14.96 -15.36 -19.60
C MET A 65 16.26 -15.82 -20.23
N ASP A 66 16.51 -17.13 -20.23
CA ASP A 66 17.60 -17.76 -20.98
C ASP A 66 17.57 -17.13 -22.37
N ASP A 67 18.52 -16.21 -22.62
CA ASP A 67 18.53 -15.38 -23.80
C ASP A 67 18.72 -16.32 -24.99
N GLU A 68 17.64 -16.59 -25.74
CA GLU A 68 17.66 -17.55 -26.85
C GLU A 68 18.74 -17.16 -27.86
N ASP A 69 19.03 -15.86 -27.97
CA ASP A 69 20.13 -15.31 -28.76
C ASP A 69 21.51 -15.78 -28.28
N MET A 70 21.75 -15.81 -26.95
CA MET A 70 23.01 -16.31 -26.38
C MET A 70 23.21 -17.80 -26.69
N GLN A 71 22.14 -18.60 -26.66
CA GLN A 71 22.21 -20.03 -26.99
C GLN A 71 22.45 -20.27 -28.48
N ILE A 72 21.85 -19.46 -29.36
CA ILE A 72 22.09 -19.49 -30.80
C ILE A 72 23.55 -19.08 -31.09
N GLN A 73 24.04 -18.01 -30.46
CA GLN A 73 25.40 -17.54 -30.62
C GLN A 73 26.44 -18.57 -30.14
N ARG A 74 26.16 -19.28 -29.05
CA ARG A 74 27.04 -20.37 -28.57
C ARG A 74 27.11 -21.54 -29.55
N ARG A 75 25.98 -21.90 -30.17
CA ARG A 75 25.91 -22.99 -31.17
C ARG A 75 26.61 -22.62 -32.47
N THR A 76 26.43 -21.39 -32.95
CA THR A 76 27.07 -20.92 -34.19
C THR A 76 28.58 -20.80 -34.02
N THR A 77 29.03 -20.25 -32.89
CA THR A 77 30.47 -20.15 -32.57
C THR A 77 31.10 -21.53 -32.42
N SER A 78 30.45 -22.49 -31.75
CA SER A 78 30.98 -23.86 -31.66
C SER A 78 31.06 -24.56 -33.02
N ALA A 79 30.06 -24.37 -33.89
CA ALA A 79 30.03 -25.00 -35.21
C ALA A 79 31.10 -24.41 -36.16
N LEU A 80 31.40 -23.11 -36.05
CA LEU A 80 32.47 -22.47 -36.81
C LEU A 80 33.86 -22.93 -36.35
N LEU A 81 34.06 -23.07 -35.03
CA LEU A 81 35.31 -23.58 -34.47
C LEU A 81 35.59 -25.02 -34.88
N GLU A 82 34.57 -25.89 -34.89
CA GLU A 82 34.73 -27.28 -35.36
C GLU A 82 35.09 -27.35 -36.86
N LYS A 83 34.49 -26.48 -37.69
CA LYS A 83 34.79 -26.42 -39.12
C LYS A 83 36.23 -25.98 -39.41
N LEU A 84 36.78 -25.08 -38.59
CA LEU A 84 38.18 -24.65 -38.71
C LEU A 84 39.17 -25.74 -38.26
N GLN A 85 38.76 -26.65 -37.38
CA GLN A 85 39.61 -27.76 -36.91
C GLN A 85 39.59 -28.98 -37.84
N ARG A 86 38.65 -29.04 -38.80
CA ARG A 86 38.48 -30.14 -39.76
C ARG A 86 38.95 -29.83 -41.19
N GLY A 87 39.57 -28.67 -41.41
CA GLY A 87 40.28 -28.32 -42.65
C GLY A 87 41.78 -28.44 -42.48
#